data_AF-A0A341AI47-F1
#
_entry.id   AF-A0A341AI47-F1
#
_cell.length_a   1.000
_cell.length_b   1.000
_cell.length_c   1.000
_cell.angle_alpha   90.00
_cell.angle_beta   90.00
_cell.angle_gamma   90.00
#
_symmetry.space_group_name_H-M   'P 1'
#
loop_
_entity.id
_entity.type
_entity.pdbx_description
1 polymer ?
#
loop_
_entity_poly.entity_id
_entity_poly.type
_entity_poly.pdbx_seq_one_letter_code
_entity_poly.pdbx_strand_id
1 'polypeptide(L)'
;MGAMPFRHLYLLCLFTCKLSPEVAAEVQESSDGPSAREPVWLTDVQAAMEFVAAAEDLEVPAVSLFHSVVKNFQDVSFGISTASEVLAHYSVTGNTISLFRLVDNKQLDLKSEDIESMDATKLSHFIQRNNLHLVTEYNPMTVIGLFNSMTSIHLLLMMNKASPEHEESLHRYREAAKLFQGKILFILVDSGVKKNGKVISFFKLKKPQLPALAIYQTLDDVWDTLPVTEVSVEHVQNFCDGFLKGKRLVSVRLQVKQVEACFPSWSL
;
A
#
# COMPACT_ATOMS: atom_id res chain seq x y z
N MET A 1 -22.95 18.44 -9.38
CA MET A 1 -22.61 18.14 -7.96
C MET A 1 -21.23 17.53 -7.97
N GLY A 2 -20.30 18.05 -7.16
CA GLY A 2 -18.88 17.67 -7.23
C GLY A 2 -18.63 16.26 -6.69
N ALA A 3 -17.73 15.53 -7.34
CA ALA A 3 -17.22 14.27 -6.81
C ALA A 3 -16.43 14.56 -5.52
N MET A 4 -16.69 13.78 -4.47
CA MET A 4 -15.86 13.80 -3.27
C MET A 4 -14.51 13.17 -3.61
N PRO A 5 -13.36 13.85 -3.39
CA PRO A 5 -12.06 13.21 -3.54
C PRO A 5 -11.93 12.10 -2.49
N PHE A 6 -11.41 10.95 -2.90
CA PHE A 6 -11.30 9.76 -2.06
C PHE A 6 -10.45 10.06 -0.82
N ARG A 7 -10.92 9.64 0.36
CA ARG A 7 -10.16 9.78 1.61
C ARG A 7 -8.95 8.84 1.60
N HIS A 8 -7.78 9.45 1.74
CA HIS A 8 -6.44 8.85 1.76
C HIS A 8 -6.32 7.69 2.77
N LEU A 9 -5.46 6.70 2.47
CA LEU A 9 -5.47 5.39 3.15
C LEU A 9 -4.08 4.89 3.59
N TYR A 10 -3.08 5.78 3.70
CA TYR A 10 -1.71 5.49 4.15
C TYR A 10 -1.25 6.51 5.16
N LEU A 11 -0.54 6.05 6.19
CA LEU A 11 0.09 6.88 7.21
C LEU A 11 1.56 6.45 7.36
N LEU A 12 2.49 7.38 7.12
CA LEU A 12 3.90 7.23 7.45
C LEU A 12 4.22 8.18 8.62
N CYS A 13 4.49 7.64 9.80
CA CYS A 13 4.89 8.44 10.96
C CYS A 13 6.39 8.34 11.19
N LEU A 14 7.07 9.48 11.23
CA LEU A 14 8.40 9.59 11.82
C LEU A 14 8.24 9.83 13.33
N PHE A 15 8.77 8.92 14.13
CA PHE A 15 8.79 9.01 15.58
C PHE A 15 10.21 9.33 16.04
N THR A 16 10.40 10.50 16.64
CA THR A 16 11.70 10.93 17.17
C THR A 16 11.67 11.02 18.69
N CYS A 17 12.78 10.62 19.31
CA CYS A 17 12.96 10.79 20.75
C CYS A 17 13.68 12.12 21.01
N LYS A 18 13.14 12.97 21.91
CA LYS A 18 13.82 14.22 22.28
C LYS A 18 15.18 13.92 22.93
N LEU A 19 16.25 14.49 22.37
CA LEU A 19 17.46 14.74 23.14
C LEU A 19 17.19 15.86 24.15
N SER A 20 17.71 15.72 25.37
CA SER A 20 17.54 16.74 26.41
C SER A 20 18.28 18.03 26.03
N PRO A 21 17.66 19.22 26.13
CA PRO A 21 18.32 20.47 25.78
C PRO A 21 19.23 20.95 26.91
N GLU A 22 20.50 21.21 26.60
CA GLU A 22 21.42 21.92 27.49
C GLU A 22 21.74 23.32 26.91
N VAL A 23 21.04 24.33 27.46
CA VAL A 23 21.42 25.75 27.59
C VAL A 23 21.39 26.70 26.36
N ALA A 24 20.77 27.88 26.60
CA ALA A 24 20.84 29.18 25.89
C ALA A 24 20.19 29.30 24.48
N ALA A 25 19.65 30.45 24.04
CA ALA A 25 19.12 31.66 24.71
C ALA A 25 18.27 32.48 23.69
N GLU A 26 17.52 33.49 24.12
CA GLU A 26 16.48 34.23 23.36
C GLU A 26 16.98 35.13 22.20
N VAL A 27 16.09 35.44 21.22
CA VAL A 27 15.62 36.81 20.83
C VAL A 27 14.66 36.79 19.60
N GLN A 28 13.72 37.75 19.54
CA GLN A 28 12.68 38.00 18.49
C GLN A 28 13.27 38.55 17.14
N GLU A 29 12.58 38.87 16.03
CA GLU A 29 11.15 39.16 15.74
C GLU A 29 10.82 39.13 14.20
N SER A 30 9.54 38.85 13.86
CA SER A 30 8.76 39.24 12.63
C SER A 30 9.29 39.10 11.18
N SER A 31 8.45 38.54 10.28
CA SER A 31 7.84 39.27 9.13
C SER A 31 6.93 38.36 8.27
N ASP A 32 5.78 38.87 7.80
CA ASP A 32 4.79 38.16 6.96
C ASP A 32 5.29 37.75 5.55
N GLY A 33 4.80 36.61 5.05
CA GLY A 33 4.98 36.10 3.68
C GLY A 33 4.15 34.82 3.41
N PRO A 34 3.61 34.58 2.20
CA PRO A 34 2.43 33.73 2.05
C PRO A 34 2.69 32.21 1.98
N SER A 35 1.92 31.46 2.76
CA SER A 35 1.50 30.07 2.47
C SER A 35 2.63 29.04 2.21
N ALA A 36 3.62 28.97 3.10
CA ALA A 36 4.17 27.66 3.44
C ALA A 36 3.10 26.90 4.24
N ARG A 37 2.86 25.61 3.93
CA ARG A 37 2.18 24.74 4.89
C ARG A 37 3.20 24.41 5.98
N GLU A 38 3.30 25.36 6.90
CA GLU A 38 3.80 25.07 8.22
C GLU A 38 2.92 23.96 8.81
N PRO A 39 3.50 23.08 9.61
CA PRO A 39 2.86 21.78 9.73
C PRO A 39 1.88 21.84 11.00
N VAL A 40 1.42 20.80 11.72
CA VAL A 40 0.40 20.87 12.85
C VAL A 40 0.72 19.93 14.06
N TRP A 41 0.63 20.28 15.37
CA TRP A 41 1.14 19.47 16.54
C TRP A 41 0.20 18.39 17.16
N LEU A 42 0.78 17.44 17.92
CA LEU A 42 0.06 16.42 18.73
C LEU A 42 0.28 16.46 20.23
N THR A 43 -0.84 16.47 20.96
CA THR A 43 -0.91 16.58 22.42
C THR A 43 -1.69 15.47 23.13
N ASP A 44 -2.38 14.58 22.40
CA ASP A 44 -3.06 13.40 22.94
C ASP A 44 -3.33 12.33 21.86
N VAL A 45 -3.80 11.14 22.25
CA VAL A 45 -4.07 10.00 21.35
C VAL A 45 -5.27 10.22 20.41
N GLN A 46 -6.33 10.92 20.83
CA GLN A 46 -7.47 11.25 19.98
C GLN A 46 -7.05 12.28 18.92
N ALA A 47 -6.32 13.32 19.33
CA ALA A 47 -5.65 14.24 18.42
C ALA A 47 -4.73 13.46 17.46
N ALA A 48 -3.97 12.45 17.93
CA ALA A 48 -3.10 11.62 17.08
C ALA A 48 -3.86 10.81 16.02
N MET A 49 -5.09 10.39 16.31
CA MET A 49 -5.99 9.75 15.35
C MET A 49 -6.61 10.75 14.36
N GLU A 50 -6.84 11.99 14.79
CA GLU A 50 -7.36 13.09 13.94
C GLU A 50 -6.25 13.75 13.08
N PHE A 51 -5.00 13.64 13.52
CA PHE A 51 -3.76 14.13 12.88
C PHE A 51 -3.46 13.61 11.49
N VAL A 52 -4.07 12.50 11.13
CA VAL A 52 -3.88 11.83 9.84
C VAL A 52 -4.25 12.77 8.66
N ALA A 53 -4.80 13.96 8.97
CA ALA A 53 -5.08 15.10 8.10
C ALA A 53 -4.09 16.31 8.13
N ALA A 54 -3.18 16.48 9.11
CA ALA A 54 -2.17 17.57 9.17
C ALA A 54 -1.08 17.31 10.23
N ALA A 55 0.21 17.65 10.01
CA ALA A 55 1.32 17.23 10.90
C ALA A 55 2.56 18.16 10.94
N GLU A 56 3.18 18.50 12.12
CA GLU A 56 4.20 19.59 12.46
C GLU A 56 5.70 19.19 12.36
N ASP A 57 6.59 20.18 12.50
CA ASP A 57 8.04 20.18 12.21
C ASP A 57 8.95 19.99 13.44
N LEU A 58 10.22 19.60 13.23
CA LEU A 58 11.33 19.66 14.22
C LEU A 58 12.69 19.31 13.58
N GLU A 59 13.75 20.07 13.88
CA GLU A 59 15.08 19.83 13.27
C GLU A 59 15.82 18.60 13.83
N VAL A 60 15.84 17.52 13.04
CA VAL A 60 16.76 16.37 13.17
C VAL A 60 17.19 15.96 11.74
N PRO A 61 18.41 15.45 11.47
CA PRO A 61 18.80 15.04 10.11
C PRO A 61 17.83 14.05 9.44
N ALA A 62 17.19 13.17 10.23
CA ALA A 62 16.12 12.27 9.78
C ALA A 62 14.86 13.01 9.30
N VAL A 63 14.53 14.17 9.90
CA VAL A 63 13.38 15.01 9.53
C VAL A 63 13.66 15.75 8.23
N SER A 64 14.85 16.33 8.03
CA SER A 64 15.24 16.93 6.74
C SER A 64 15.18 15.92 5.59
N LEU A 65 15.63 14.68 5.84
CA LEU A 65 15.46 13.56 4.92
C LEU A 65 13.98 13.26 4.65
N PHE A 66 13.14 13.20 5.69
CA PHE A 66 11.70 12.98 5.58
C PHE A 66 11.01 14.04 4.69
N HIS A 67 11.20 15.34 4.98
CA HIS A 67 10.64 16.44 4.18
C HIS A 67 11.12 16.46 2.72
N SER A 68 12.33 15.99 2.44
CA SER A 68 12.83 15.87 1.06
C SER A 68 12.05 14.82 0.25
N VAL A 69 11.52 13.80 0.93
CA VAL A 69 10.82 12.67 0.31
C VAL A 69 9.29 12.88 0.26
N VAL A 70 8.69 13.46 1.30
CA VAL A 70 7.23 13.76 1.40
C VAL A 70 6.69 14.41 0.13
N LYS A 71 7.42 15.37 -0.45
CA LYS A 71 7.03 16.12 -1.66
C LYS A 71 6.76 15.24 -2.90
N ASN A 72 7.28 14.00 -2.92
CA ASN A 72 7.15 13.06 -4.03
C ASN A 72 5.93 12.14 -3.92
N PHE A 73 5.16 12.19 -2.81
CA PHE A 73 4.09 11.24 -2.50
C PHE A 73 2.80 11.96 -2.10
N GLN A 74 1.99 12.34 -3.09
CA GLN A 74 0.74 13.07 -2.85
C GLN A 74 -0.37 12.19 -2.26
N ASP A 75 -0.33 10.87 -2.50
CA ASP A 75 -1.35 9.90 -2.07
C ASP A 75 -1.10 9.28 -0.68
N VAL A 76 -0.04 9.73 0.02
CA VAL A 76 0.38 9.21 1.34
C VAL A 76 0.27 10.32 2.38
N SER A 77 -0.44 10.07 3.50
CA SER A 77 -0.37 10.99 4.65
C SER A 77 0.94 10.76 5.41
N PHE A 78 1.59 11.85 5.78
CA PHE A 78 2.81 11.84 6.58
C PHE A 78 2.53 12.49 7.94
N GLY A 79 3.15 11.96 8.99
CA GLY A 79 3.08 12.49 10.36
C GLY A 79 4.45 12.51 11.02
N ILE A 80 4.63 13.40 11.99
CA ILE A 80 5.79 13.40 12.90
C ILE A 80 5.26 13.48 14.33
N SER A 81 5.84 12.73 15.27
CA SER A 81 5.52 12.88 16.70
C SER A 81 6.69 12.58 17.63
N THR A 82 6.74 13.34 18.72
CA THR A 82 7.65 13.13 19.87
C THR A 82 6.89 12.82 21.17
N ALA A 83 5.55 12.73 21.11
CA ALA A 83 4.71 12.59 22.29
C ALA A 83 4.88 11.18 22.91
N SER A 84 5.30 11.14 24.18
CA SER A 84 5.65 9.89 24.87
C SER A 84 4.53 8.84 24.90
N GLU A 85 3.27 9.27 24.93
CA GLU A 85 2.09 8.40 24.85
C GLU A 85 1.95 7.72 23.47
N VAL A 86 2.27 8.43 22.39
CA VAL A 86 2.21 7.93 21.02
C VAL A 86 3.38 6.97 20.76
N LEU A 87 4.57 7.32 21.26
CA LEU A 87 5.74 6.43 21.25
C LEU A 87 5.44 5.13 21.99
N ALA A 88 4.85 5.22 23.19
CA ALA A 88 4.46 4.05 23.98
C ALA A 88 3.38 3.20 23.28
N HIS A 89 2.37 3.83 22.68
CA HIS A 89 1.29 3.12 21.95
C HIS A 89 1.83 2.27 20.80
N TYR A 90 2.74 2.81 19.99
CA TYR A 90 3.36 2.11 18.86
C TYR A 90 4.62 1.33 19.22
N SER A 91 4.93 1.18 20.52
CA SER A 91 6.11 0.46 21.05
C SER A 91 7.46 0.97 20.52
N VAL A 92 7.54 2.29 20.26
CA VAL A 92 8.73 2.96 19.74
C VAL A 92 9.68 3.34 20.88
N THR A 93 10.88 2.76 20.89
CA THR A 93 11.90 2.95 21.95
C THR A 93 13.09 3.80 21.52
N GLY A 94 13.06 4.38 20.32
CA GLY A 94 14.16 5.14 19.71
C GLY A 94 13.73 5.76 18.38
N ASN A 95 14.61 6.51 17.72
CA ASN A 95 14.30 7.14 16.44
C ASN A 95 13.87 6.08 15.41
N THR A 96 12.63 6.19 14.92
CA THR A 96 11.98 5.17 14.10
C THR A 96 11.11 5.82 13.02
N ILE A 97 11.20 5.34 11.78
CA ILE A 97 10.21 5.65 10.74
C ILE A 97 9.25 4.46 10.65
N SER A 98 7.99 4.66 11.04
CA SER A 98 6.94 3.64 11.04
C SER A 98 5.96 3.86 9.89
N LEU A 99 5.83 2.88 9.01
CA LEU A 99 4.82 2.83 7.96
C LEU A 99 3.64 1.98 8.42
N PHE A 100 2.46 2.59 8.50
CA PHE A 100 1.21 1.92 8.83
C PHE A 100 0.41 1.63 7.56
N ARG A 101 0.22 0.34 7.29
CA ARG A 101 -0.46 -0.15 6.09
C ARG A 101 -1.85 -0.66 6.46
N LEU A 102 -2.88 0.11 6.13
CA LEU A 102 -4.28 -0.15 6.55
C LEU A 102 -4.97 -1.29 5.77
N VAL A 103 -4.42 -1.75 4.64
CA VAL A 103 -5.02 -2.83 3.84
C VAL A 103 -4.81 -4.23 4.45
N ASP A 104 -3.75 -4.40 5.25
CA ASP A 104 -3.38 -5.64 5.95
C ASP A 104 -3.05 -5.40 7.44
N ASN A 105 -3.34 -4.20 7.96
CA ASN A 105 -3.06 -3.74 9.32
C ASN A 105 -1.60 -3.94 9.78
N LYS A 106 -0.64 -3.79 8.86
CA LYS A 106 0.78 -4.01 9.12
C LYS A 106 1.50 -2.71 9.51
N GLN A 107 2.23 -2.74 10.62
CA GLN A 107 3.28 -1.77 10.95
C GLN A 107 4.63 -2.25 10.37
N LEU A 108 5.40 -1.34 9.80
CA LEU A 108 6.75 -1.57 9.27
C LEU A 108 7.68 -0.48 9.78
N ASP A 109 8.57 -0.84 10.69
CA ASP A 109 9.51 0.07 11.34
C ASP A 109 10.89 0.01 10.70
N LEU A 110 11.46 1.18 10.39
CA LEU A 110 12.88 1.41 10.13
C LEU A 110 13.49 2.02 11.39
N LYS A 111 14.46 1.36 12.01
CA LYS A 111 15.06 1.77 13.30
C LYS A 111 16.28 2.67 13.08
N SER A 112 16.87 3.18 14.16
CA SER A 112 18.07 4.04 14.11
C SER A 112 19.16 3.52 13.16
N GLU A 113 19.49 2.22 13.23
CA GLU A 113 20.50 1.57 12.38
C GLU A 113 20.15 1.65 10.87
N ASP A 114 18.88 1.48 10.52
CA ASP A 114 18.40 1.65 9.14
C ASP A 114 18.49 3.12 8.72
N ILE A 115 18.07 4.03 9.62
CA ILE A 115 18.01 5.49 9.40
C ILE A 115 19.40 6.09 9.20
N GLU A 116 20.41 5.65 9.94
CA GLU A 116 21.80 6.13 9.80
C GLU A 116 22.39 5.88 8.40
N SER A 117 21.96 4.79 7.74
CA SER A 117 22.36 4.46 6.36
C SER A 117 21.36 4.93 5.30
N MET A 118 20.28 5.60 5.69
CA MET A 118 19.16 5.96 4.82
C MET A 118 19.49 7.20 3.97
N ASP A 119 19.02 7.18 2.73
CA ASP A 119 19.03 8.32 1.84
C ASP A 119 17.64 8.51 1.20
N ALA A 120 17.44 9.64 0.51
CA ALA A 120 16.13 9.99 -0.06
C ALA A 120 15.64 8.95 -1.10
N THR A 121 16.57 8.25 -1.77
CA THR A 121 16.24 7.20 -2.75
C THR A 121 15.76 5.94 -2.04
N LYS A 122 16.49 5.49 -1.00
CA LYS A 122 16.13 4.32 -0.19
C LYS A 122 14.78 4.53 0.50
N LEU A 123 14.55 5.69 1.11
CA LEU A 123 13.27 6.00 1.76
C LEU A 123 12.13 6.08 0.73
N SER A 124 12.37 6.70 -0.44
CA SER A 124 11.39 6.71 -1.55
C SER A 124 11.05 5.29 -2.03
N HIS A 125 12.04 4.42 -2.21
CA HIS A 125 11.82 3.02 -2.60
C HIS A 125 11.08 2.23 -1.52
N PHE A 126 11.38 2.45 -0.24
CA PHE A 126 10.66 1.86 0.87
C PHE A 126 9.17 2.26 0.86
N ILE A 127 8.87 3.55 0.66
CA ILE A 127 7.48 4.03 0.55
C ILE A 127 6.81 3.42 -0.69
N GLN A 128 7.41 3.52 -1.88
CA GLN A 128 6.85 2.98 -3.13
C GLN A 128 6.54 1.49 -3.05
N ARG A 129 7.46 0.69 -2.51
CA ARG A 129 7.27 -0.76 -2.33
C ARG A 129 6.09 -1.06 -1.42
N ASN A 130 5.88 -0.26 -0.38
CA ASN A 130 4.88 -0.52 0.66
C ASN A 130 3.53 0.20 0.46
N ASN A 131 3.41 1.05 -0.58
CA ASN A 131 2.22 1.82 -0.93
C ASN A 131 1.13 0.94 -1.60
N LEU A 132 0.54 0.04 -0.82
CA LEU A 132 -0.47 -0.93 -1.27
C LEU A 132 -1.88 -0.39 -1.04
N HIS A 133 -2.50 0.09 -2.11
CA HIS A 133 -3.86 0.60 -2.17
C HIS A 133 -4.93 -0.48 -1.99
N LEU A 134 -6.14 -0.06 -1.57
CA LEU A 134 -7.35 -0.92 -1.53
C LEU A 134 -7.57 -1.67 -2.86
N VAL A 135 -7.23 -1.04 -3.98
CA VAL A 135 -6.93 -1.72 -5.24
C VAL A 135 -5.55 -1.26 -5.69
N THR A 136 -4.54 -2.13 -5.61
CA THR A 136 -3.15 -1.81 -5.98
C THR A 136 -2.88 -2.12 -7.45
N GLU A 137 -2.30 -1.18 -8.21
CA GLU A 137 -1.84 -1.49 -9.56
C GLU A 137 -0.55 -2.30 -9.53
N TYR A 138 -0.55 -3.43 -10.24
CA TYR A 138 0.60 -4.31 -10.40
C TYR A 138 1.69 -3.63 -11.22
N ASN A 139 2.87 -3.50 -10.63
CA ASN A 139 4.10 -3.15 -11.31
C ASN A 139 5.31 -3.77 -10.56
N PRO A 140 6.53 -3.74 -11.14
CA PRO A 140 7.72 -4.34 -10.52
C PRO A 140 8.13 -3.76 -9.15
N MET A 141 7.63 -2.59 -8.75
CA MET A 141 7.88 -2.03 -7.40
C MET A 141 6.83 -2.50 -6.40
N THR A 142 5.54 -2.46 -6.76
CA THR A 142 4.43 -2.84 -5.87
C THR A 142 4.37 -4.35 -5.61
N VAL A 143 4.81 -5.19 -6.56
CA VAL A 143 4.84 -6.65 -6.39
C VAL A 143 5.60 -7.09 -5.14
N ILE A 144 6.73 -6.44 -4.82
CA ILE A 144 7.55 -6.79 -3.65
C ILE A 144 6.96 -6.30 -2.32
N GLY A 145 5.94 -5.42 -2.37
CA GLY A 145 5.09 -5.10 -1.23
C GLY A 145 3.96 -6.10 -1.04
N LEU A 146 3.28 -6.45 -2.15
CA LEU A 146 2.17 -7.40 -2.19
C LEU A 146 2.58 -8.76 -1.61
N PHE A 147 3.71 -9.33 -2.05
CA PHE A 147 4.24 -10.58 -1.47
C PHE A 147 4.80 -10.44 -0.04
N ASN A 148 5.08 -9.22 0.42
CA ASN A 148 5.49 -8.93 1.81
C ASN A 148 4.30 -8.59 2.73
N SER A 149 3.05 -8.72 2.25
CA SER A 149 1.85 -8.51 3.06
C SER A 149 1.61 -9.66 4.05
N MET A 150 0.84 -9.39 5.10
CA MET A 150 0.29 -10.43 5.97
C MET A 150 -0.83 -11.24 5.28
N THR A 151 -1.45 -10.66 4.26
CA THR A 151 -2.57 -11.26 3.53
C THR A 151 -2.05 -12.16 2.40
N SER A 152 -2.13 -13.47 2.59
CA SER A 152 -1.65 -14.47 1.62
C SER A 152 -2.58 -14.72 0.43
N ILE A 153 -3.76 -14.10 0.37
CA ILE A 153 -4.72 -14.28 -0.72
C ILE A 153 -4.80 -12.99 -1.53
N HIS A 154 -4.52 -13.10 -2.82
CA HIS A 154 -4.52 -12.01 -3.79
C HIS A 154 -5.63 -12.25 -4.82
N LEU A 155 -6.45 -11.24 -5.10
CA LEU A 155 -7.34 -11.20 -6.24
C LEU A 155 -6.78 -10.22 -7.28
N LEU A 156 -6.68 -10.66 -8.53
CA LEU A 156 -6.16 -9.88 -9.65
C LEU A 156 -7.27 -9.67 -10.67
N LEU A 157 -7.60 -8.40 -10.97
CA LEU A 157 -8.39 -8.01 -12.13
C LEU A 157 -7.42 -7.72 -13.28
N MET A 158 -7.46 -8.56 -14.32
CA MET A 158 -6.67 -8.40 -15.53
C MET A 158 -7.55 -7.79 -16.61
N MET A 159 -7.28 -6.53 -16.99
CA MET A 159 -8.06 -5.83 -18.01
C MET A 159 -7.19 -4.82 -18.77
N ASN A 160 -7.70 -4.23 -19.84
CA ASN A 160 -6.99 -3.16 -20.55
C ASN A 160 -7.41 -1.81 -19.96
N LYS A 161 -6.48 -1.02 -19.41
CA LYS A 161 -6.82 0.30 -18.85
C LYS A 161 -7.33 1.29 -19.91
N ALA A 162 -7.04 1.06 -21.19
CA ALA A 162 -7.56 1.83 -22.31
C ALA A 162 -8.93 1.31 -22.86
N SER A 163 -9.58 0.35 -22.18
CA SER A 163 -10.95 -0.06 -22.53
C SER A 163 -11.97 0.94 -21.98
N PRO A 164 -13.07 1.24 -22.70
CA PRO A 164 -14.08 2.19 -22.22
C PRO A 164 -14.80 1.71 -20.95
N GLU A 165 -14.83 0.40 -20.70
CA GLU A 165 -15.40 -0.22 -19.50
C GLU A 165 -14.48 -0.11 -18.26
N HIS A 166 -13.27 0.48 -18.39
CA HIS A 166 -12.25 0.45 -17.34
C HIS A 166 -12.69 1.12 -16.03
N GLU A 167 -13.13 2.38 -16.10
CA GLU A 167 -13.48 3.18 -14.92
C GLU A 167 -14.63 2.54 -14.12
N GLU A 168 -15.69 2.10 -14.81
CA GLU A 168 -16.84 1.47 -14.16
C GLU A 168 -16.49 0.10 -13.57
N SER A 169 -15.71 -0.71 -14.29
CA SER A 169 -15.21 -1.98 -13.77
C SER A 169 -14.33 -1.79 -12.54
N LEU A 170 -13.42 -0.80 -12.56
CA LEU A 170 -12.53 -0.49 -11.45
C LEU A 170 -13.29 0.07 -10.25
N HIS A 171 -14.33 0.88 -10.47
CA HIS A 171 -15.21 1.37 -9.40
C HIS A 171 -15.89 0.21 -8.68
N ARG A 172 -16.56 -0.68 -9.40
CA ARG A 172 -17.25 -1.85 -8.83
C ARG A 172 -16.27 -2.84 -8.18
N TYR A 173 -15.08 -3.02 -8.76
CA TYR A 173 -14.00 -3.82 -8.17
C TYR A 173 -13.54 -3.23 -6.83
N ARG A 174 -13.43 -1.90 -6.71
CA ARG A 174 -13.11 -1.19 -5.47
C ARG A 174 -14.22 -1.31 -4.42
N GLU A 175 -15.49 -1.30 -4.82
CA GLU A 175 -16.61 -1.57 -3.89
C GLU A 175 -16.55 -3.00 -3.35
N ALA A 176 -16.26 -3.99 -4.19
CA ALA A 176 -16.06 -5.37 -3.75
C ALA A 176 -14.84 -5.52 -2.82
N ALA A 177 -13.74 -4.79 -3.07
CA ALA A 177 -12.53 -4.83 -2.25
C ALA A 177 -12.80 -4.50 -0.77
N LYS A 178 -13.72 -3.57 -0.48
CA LYS A 178 -14.11 -3.19 0.89
C LYS A 178 -14.64 -4.38 1.71
N LEU A 179 -15.29 -5.35 1.06
CA LEU A 179 -15.87 -6.53 1.72
C LEU A 179 -14.80 -7.51 2.23
N PHE A 180 -13.58 -7.43 1.69
CA PHE A 180 -12.48 -8.36 1.94
C PHE A 180 -11.21 -7.70 2.51
N GLN A 181 -11.29 -6.45 2.99
CA GLN A 181 -10.15 -5.76 3.61
C GLN A 181 -9.54 -6.62 4.75
N GLY A 182 -8.20 -6.71 4.79
CA GLY A 182 -7.46 -7.58 5.71
C GLY A 182 -7.54 -9.09 5.42
N LYS A 183 -8.33 -9.53 4.42
CA LYS A 183 -8.51 -10.96 4.06
C LYS A 183 -8.04 -11.29 2.64
N ILE A 184 -8.22 -10.37 1.69
CA ILE A 184 -7.78 -10.51 0.29
C ILE A 184 -7.23 -9.16 -0.18
N LEU A 185 -6.04 -9.16 -0.80
CA LEU A 185 -5.51 -7.98 -1.49
C LEU A 185 -6.09 -7.91 -2.90
N PHE A 186 -6.60 -6.74 -3.29
CA PHE A 186 -7.14 -6.52 -4.62
C PHE A 186 -6.09 -5.82 -5.49
N ILE A 187 -5.82 -6.39 -6.66
CA ILE A 187 -4.75 -5.99 -7.56
C ILE A 187 -5.34 -5.72 -8.95
N LEU A 188 -4.93 -4.64 -9.60
CA LEU A 188 -5.21 -4.35 -11.01
C LEU A 188 -3.98 -4.69 -11.85
N VAL A 189 -4.13 -5.51 -12.89
CA VAL A 189 -3.06 -5.83 -13.85
C VAL A 189 -3.45 -5.27 -15.21
N ASP A 190 -2.79 -4.20 -15.64
CA ASP A 190 -3.01 -3.67 -16.99
C ASP A 190 -2.45 -4.62 -18.06
N SER A 191 -3.32 -5.12 -18.92
CA SER A 191 -3.00 -5.97 -20.07
C SER A 191 -2.53 -5.18 -21.31
N GLY A 192 -2.64 -3.85 -21.28
CA GLY A 192 -1.98 -2.95 -22.24
C GLY A 192 -0.45 -2.99 -22.09
N VAL A 193 0.05 -3.06 -20.84
CA VAL A 193 1.48 -3.12 -20.53
C VAL A 193 2.08 -4.48 -20.94
N LYS A 194 2.92 -4.48 -21.99
CA LYS A 194 3.58 -5.69 -22.53
C LYS A 194 4.31 -6.53 -21.46
N LYS A 195 4.92 -5.89 -20.45
CA LYS A 195 5.63 -6.59 -19.35
C LYS A 195 4.70 -7.46 -18.50
N ASN A 196 3.43 -7.08 -18.37
CA ASN A 196 2.43 -7.81 -17.57
C ASN A 196 1.94 -9.11 -18.23
N GLY A 197 2.28 -9.33 -19.51
CA GLY A 197 1.96 -10.57 -20.23
C GLY A 197 2.53 -11.84 -19.58
N LYS A 198 3.61 -11.75 -18.78
CA LYS A 198 4.12 -12.86 -17.96
C LYS A 198 3.12 -13.26 -16.85
N VAL A 199 2.55 -12.29 -16.16
CA VAL A 199 1.55 -12.51 -15.09
C VAL A 199 0.27 -13.11 -15.67
N ILE A 200 -0.23 -12.53 -16.76
CA ILE A 200 -1.44 -13.03 -17.44
C ILE A 200 -1.26 -14.49 -17.88
N SER A 201 -0.08 -14.82 -18.43
CA SER A 201 0.27 -16.19 -18.86
C SER A 201 0.45 -17.18 -17.71
N PHE A 202 0.84 -16.73 -16.51
CA PHE A 202 0.98 -17.60 -15.31
C PHE A 202 -0.36 -18.25 -14.97
N PHE A 203 -1.41 -17.42 -14.88
CA PHE A 203 -2.81 -17.80 -14.66
C PHE A 203 -3.49 -18.43 -15.91
N LYS A 204 -2.71 -18.79 -16.93
CA LYS A 204 -3.13 -19.43 -18.20
C LYS A 204 -4.16 -18.64 -19.02
N LEU A 205 -4.33 -17.35 -18.74
CA LEU A 205 -5.22 -16.45 -19.46
C LEU A 205 -4.55 -15.95 -20.76
N LYS A 206 -5.38 -15.63 -21.76
CA LYS A 206 -4.98 -15.02 -23.03
C LYS A 206 -5.76 -13.72 -23.24
N LYS A 207 -5.24 -12.80 -24.05
CA LYS A 207 -5.91 -11.51 -24.35
C LYS A 207 -7.41 -11.61 -24.72
N PRO A 208 -7.88 -12.59 -25.52
CA PRO A 208 -9.31 -12.71 -25.84
C PRO A 208 -10.21 -13.17 -24.69
N GLN A 209 -9.64 -13.57 -23.55
CA GLN A 209 -10.36 -13.96 -22.33
C GLN A 209 -10.38 -12.83 -21.29
N LEU A 210 -9.91 -11.63 -21.64
CA LEU A 210 -9.91 -10.47 -20.76
C LEU A 210 -11.12 -9.57 -21.06
N PRO A 211 -11.75 -8.93 -20.05
CA PRO A 211 -11.33 -8.89 -18.66
C PRO A 211 -11.51 -10.22 -17.91
N ALA A 212 -10.65 -10.48 -16.93
CA ALA A 212 -10.68 -11.70 -16.13
C ALA A 212 -10.28 -11.43 -14.68
N LEU A 213 -10.86 -12.21 -13.77
CA LEU A 213 -10.43 -12.34 -12.39
C LEU A 213 -9.51 -13.55 -12.27
N ALA A 214 -8.45 -13.42 -11.47
CA ALA A 214 -7.64 -14.54 -11.00
C ALA A 214 -7.46 -14.41 -9.49
N ILE A 215 -7.76 -15.46 -8.74
CA ILE A 215 -7.52 -15.50 -7.29
C ILE A 215 -6.35 -16.44 -7.00
N TYR A 216 -5.47 -16.04 -6.09
CA TYR A 216 -4.20 -16.68 -5.82
C TYR A 216 -3.91 -16.74 -4.32
N GLN A 217 -3.54 -17.90 -3.82
CA GLN A 217 -3.06 -18.13 -2.45
C GLN A 217 -1.56 -18.38 -2.50
N THR A 218 -0.79 -17.39 -2.03
CA THR A 218 0.67 -17.29 -2.24
C THR A 218 1.47 -18.39 -1.54
N LEU A 219 0.98 -18.92 -0.42
CA LEU A 219 1.69 -19.91 0.41
C LEU A 219 1.70 -21.31 -0.22
N ASP A 220 0.63 -21.69 -0.91
CA ASP A 220 0.40 -23.04 -1.43
C ASP A 220 0.47 -23.12 -2.97
N ASP A 221 0.82 -22.01 -3.62
CA ASP A 221 0.78 -21.79 -5.08
C ASP A 221 -0.57 -22.16 -5.75
N VAL A 222 -1.67 -22.01 -5.00
CA VAL A 222 -3.02 -22.36 -5.47
C VAL A 222 -3.68 -21.15 -6.12
N TRP A 223 -4.21 -21.31 -7.34
CA TRP A 223 -5.01 -20.29 -8.00
C TRP A 223 -6.24 -20.85 -8.71
N ASP A 224 -7.17 -19.95 -9.03
CA ASP A 224 -8.33 -20.19 -9.89
C ASP A 224 -8.57 -18.95 -10.79
N THR A 225 -9.26 -19.10 -11.91
CA THR A 225 -9.56 -17.98 -12.84
C THR A 225 -11.01 -17.97 -13.32
N LEU A 226 -11.52 -16.76 -13.50
CA LEU A 226 -12.85 -16.48 -14.01
C LEU A 226 -12.78 -15.35 -15.06
N PRO A 227 -12.78 -15.68 -16.36
CA PRO A 227 -13.07 -14.72 -17.42
C PRO A 227 -14.44 -14.08 -17.16
N VAL A 228 -14.54 -12.76 -17.31
CA VAL A 228 -15.79 -12.01 -17.09
C VAL A 228 -16.09 -11.13 -18.29
N THR A 229 -17.37 -11.02 -18.66
CA THR A 229 -17.81 -10.00 -19.63
C THR A 229 -17.94 -8.62 -18.98
N GLU A 230 -18.28 -8.60 -17.70
CA GLU A 230 -18.51 -7.40 -16.91
C GLU A 230 -18.11 -7.65 -15.46
N VAL A 231 -17.43 -6.69 -14.83
CA VAL A 231 -17.11 -6.74 -13.40
C VAL A 231 -18.33 -6.25 -12.60
N SER A 232 -18.88 -7.10 -11.74
CA SER A 232 -19.92 -6.73 -10.76
C SER A 232 -19.47 -7.11 -9.35
N VAL A 233 -19.98 -6.40 -8.34
CA VAL A 233 -19.65 -6.66 -6.93
C VAL A 233 -20.04 -8.09 -6.54
N GLU A 234 -21.22 -8.54 -6.98
CA GLU A 234 -21.73 -9.87 -6.70
C GLU A 234 -20.86 -10.98 -7.32
N HIS A 235 -20.45 -10.84 -8.59
CA HIS A 235 -19.59 -11.84 -9.24
C HIS A 235 -18.22 -11.94 -8.55
N VAL A 236 -17.62 -10.80 -8.18
CA VAL A 236 -16.35 -10.76 -7.45
C VAL A 236 -16.50 -11.41 -6.07
N GLN A 237 -17.55 -11.06 -5.33
CA GLN A 237 -17.82 -11.63 -4.00
C GLN A 237 -18.04 -13.14 -4.08
N ASN A 238 -18.89 -13.62 -4.99
CA ASN A 238 -19.19 -15.05 -5.18
C ASN A 238 -17.94 -15.85 -5.56
N PHE A 239 -17.05 -15.29 -6.39
CA PHE A 239 -15.79 -15.94 -6.77
C PHE A 239 -14.83 -16.05 -5.58
N CYS A 240 -14.64 -14.97 -4.81
CA CYS A 240 -13.82 -14.97 -3.59
C CYS A 240 -14.35 -15.94 -2.54
N ASP A 241 -15.65 -15.87 -2.24
CA ASP A 241 -16.33 -16.76 -1.30
C ASP A 241 -16.27 -18.23 -1.72
N GLY A 242 -16.36 -18.50 -3.02
CA GLY A 242 -16.19 -19.84 -3.58
C GLY A 242 -14.81 -20.41 -3.27
N PHE A 243 -13.77 -19.66 -3.62
CA PHE A 243 -12.37 -20.03 -3.36
C PHE A 243 -12.09 -20.24 -1.86
N LEU A 244 -12.49 -19.29 -1.01
CA LEU A 244 -12.33 -19.37 0.45
C LEU A 244 -13.05 -20.58 1.07
N LYS A 245 -14.18 -21.01 0.49
CA LYS A 245 -14.93 -22.21 0.91
C LYS A 245 -14.41 -23.50 0.26
N GLY A 246 -13.27 -23.47 -0.44
CA GLY A 246 -12.70 -24.61 -1.16
C GLY A 246 -13.48 -25.04 -2.41
N LYS A 247 -14.50 -24.28 -2.82
CA LYS A 247 -15.29 -24.52 -4.03
C LYS A 247 -14.57 -23.95 -5.25
N ARG A 248 -13.51 -24.64 -5.67
CA ARG A 248 -12.76 -24.31 -6.89
C ARG A 248 -13.61 -24.60 -8.14
N LEU A 249 -13.51 -23.77 -9.16
CA LEU A 249 -14.12 -24.03 -10.47
C LEU A 249 -13.50 -25.30 -11.06
N VAL A 250 -14.33 -26.10 -11.73
CA VAL A 250 -13.99 -27.49 -12.14
C VAL A 250 -12.81 -27.55 -13.12
N SER A 251 -12.49 -26.42 -13.77
CA SER A 251 -11.36 -26.21 -14.70
C SER A 251 -10.01 -26.75 -14.21
N VAL A 252 -9.71 -26.65 -12.91
CA VAL A 252 -8.35 -26.90 -12.36
C VAL A 252 -8.22 -28.23 -11.59
N ARG A 253 -9.23 -29.11 -11.60
CA ARG A 253 -9.13 -30.44 -10.95
C ARG A 253 -8.19 -31.43 -11.65
N LEU A 254 -7.71 -31.10 -12.85
CA LEU A 254 -6.70 -31.85 -13.58
C LEU A 254 -5.38 -31.06 -13.58
N GLN A 255 -4.26 -31.76 -13.36
CA GLN A 255 -2.87 -31.25 -13.45
C GLN A 255 -2.22 -30.58 -12.22
N VAL A 256 -2.36 -31.19 -11.02
CA VAL A 256 -1.45 -30.92 -9.87
C VAL A 256 -0.07 -31.61 -10.03
N LYS A 257 0.50 -31.61 -11.24
CA LYS A 257 1.81 -32.23 -11.55
C LYS A 257 2.55 -31.53 -12.69
N GLN A 258 2.96 -30.28 -12.48
CA GLN A 258 4.19 -29.66 -13.04
C GLN A 258 4.33 -28.20 -12.57
N VAL A 259 4.85 -27.98 -11.37
CA VAL A 259 5.36 -26.66 -10.93
C VAL A 259 6.71 -26.80 -10.21
N GLU A 260 7.68 -27.40 -10.89
CA GLU A 260 9.11 -27.29 -10.56
C GLU A 260 9.84 -26.66 -11.74
N ALA A 261 9.69 -25.33 -11.91
CA ALA A 261 10.44 -24.57 -12.93
C ALA A 261 10.43 -23.03 -12.77
N CYS A 262 9.35 -22.42 -12.25
CA CYS A 262 9.09 -20.99 -12.49
C CYS A 262 9.59 -19.99 -11.42
N PHE A 263 10.04 -20.43 -10.25
CA PHE A 263 10.26 -19.54 -9.11
C PHE A 263 11.65 -18.86 -8.92
N PRO A 264 12.79 -19.26 -9.54
CA PRO A 264 14.07 -18.62 -9.24
C PRO A 264 14.31 -17.27 -9.96
N SER A 265 13.32 -16.68 -10.63
CA SER A 265 13.51 -15.42 -11.40
C SER A 265 12.60 -14.25 -10.98
N TRP A 266 12.02 -14.28 -9.77
CA TRP A 266 11.30 -13.15 -9.15
C TRP A 266 12.10 -12.49 -8.01
N SER A 267 13.40 -12.75 -7.95
CA SER A 267 14.33 -12.08 -7.04
C SER A 267 15.62 -11.76 -7.79
N LEU A 268 15.60 -10.66 -8.54
CA LEU A 268 16.71 -9.81 -9.00
C LEU A 268 16.14 -8.60 -9.76
#